data_AF-A0A2P6VX22-F1
#
_entry.id   AF-A0A2P6VX22-F1
#
_cell.length_a   1.000
_cell.length_b   1.000
_cell.length_c   1.000
_cell.angle_alpha   90.00
_cell.angle_beta   90.00
_cell.angle_gamma   90.00
#
_symmetry.space_group_name_H-M   'P 1'
#
loop_
_entity.id
_entity.type
_entity.pdbx_description
1 polymer ?
#
loop_
_entity_poly.entity_id
_entity_poly.type
_entity_poly.pdbx_seq_one_letter_code
_entity_poly.pdbx_strand_id
1 'polypeptide(L)'
;MASYRTNDGLETLSEGDAKRTEQLAIGTGDADASVDDTSLENEVLRKAAESEVQGDGEVLHTMRVLSGEANGATLREAGLIDNQDRLSTTHRYAGLEKTTDKEIEFRVTSQHDQAEEGV
;
A
#
# COMPACT_ATOMS: atom_id res chain seq x y z
N MET A 1 7.29 -3.59 23.12
CA MET A 1 6.67 -3.69 21.79
C MET A 1 7.59 -2.99 20.82
N ALA A 2 8.16 -3.71 19.86
CA ALA A 2 9.03 -3.13 18.84
C ALA A 2 8.15 -2.61 17.69
N SER A 3 7.99 -1.30 17.59
CA SER A 3 7.34 -0.67 16.44
C SER A 3 8.40 -0.42 15.38
N TYR A 4 8.43 -1.25 14.34
CA TYR A 4 9.21 -0.94 13.14
C TYR A 4 8.45 0.14 12.37
N ARG A 5 9.01 1.35 12.34
CA ARG A 5 8.59 2.43 11.46
C ARG A 5 9.61 2.53 10.33
N THR A 6 9.30 1.96 9.18
CA THR A 6 10.01 2.31 7.95
C THR A 6 9.43 3.64 7.48
N ASN A 7 10.11 4.74 7.81
CA ASN A 7 9.93 6.01 7.11
C ASN A 7 10.88 5.98 5.90
N ASP A 8 10.54 5.20 4.88
CA ASP A 8 11.11 5.41 3.55
C ASP A 8 10.12 6.32 2.84
N GLY A 9 10.51 7.59 2.71
CA GLY A 9 9.65 8.63 2.15
C GLY A 9 9.24 8.26 0.74
N LEU A 10 7.96 7.94 0.56
CA LEU A 10 7.37 7.72 -0.75
C LEU A 10 7.27 9.09 -1.45
N GLU A 11 8.27 9.42 -2.27
CA GLU A 11 8.23 10.62 -3.10
C GLU A 11 7.14 10.45 -4.18
N THR A 12 6.12 11.32 -4.09
CA THR A 12 5.23 11.78 -5.16
C THR A 12 4.50 10.71 -5.99
N LEU A 13 3.25 10.39 -5.61
CA LEU A 13 2.28 9.78 -6.53
C LEU A 13 1.60 10.87 -7.37
N SER A 14 1.53 10.69 -8.68
CA SER A 14 0.91 11.61 -9.64
C SER A 14 -0.63 11.56 -9.59
N GLU A 15 -1.23 12.68 -9.21
CA GLU A 15 -2.50 13.35 -9.56
C GLU A 15 -3.83 12.59 -9.86
N GLY A 16 -3.88 11.28 -10.09
CA GLY A 16 -5.11 10.61 -10.57
C GLY A 16 -5.92 9.80 -9.55
N ASP A 17 -5.25 9.13 -8.60
CA ASP A 17 -5.79 7.88 -8.03
C ASP A 17 -5.88 7.84 -6.50
N ALA A 18 -5.36 8.85 -5.78
CA ALA A 18 -5.37 8.89 -4.32
C ALA A 18 -6.79 8.85 -3.70
N LYS A 19 -7.81 9.32 -4.44
CA LYS A 19 -9.24 9.29 -4.02
C LYS A 19 -9.98 8.00 -4.37
N ARG A 20 -9.35 7.09 -5.10
CA ARG A 20 -9.96 5.84 -5.59
C ARG A 20 -9.39 4.59 -4.98
N THR A 21 -8.28 4.68 -4.24
CA THR A 21 -7.72 3.55 -3.50
C THR A 21 -8.69 3.07 -2.41
N GLU A 22 -9.20 1.85 -2.55
CA GLU A 22 -10.04 1.22 -1.54
C GLU A 22 -9.27 0.17 -0.72
N GLN A 23 -8.23 -0.42 -1.31
CA GLN A 23 -7.58 -1.60 -0.74
C GLN A 23 -6.06 -1.51 -0.84
N LEU A 24 -5.40 -2.13 0.14
CA LEU A 24 -3.96 -2.36 0.15
C LEU A 24 -3.72 -3.87 0.10
N ALA A 25 -2.93 -4.29 -0.87
CA ALA A 25 -2.51 -5.67 -1.08
C ALA A 25 -1.05 -5.84 -0.68
N ILE A 26 -0.70 -7.04 -0.21
CA ILE A 26 0.66 -7.45 0.13
C ILE A 26 0.97 -8.75 -0.60
N GLY A 27 2.12 -8.79 -1.25
CA GLY A 27 2.60 -9.95 -1.99
C GLY A 27 3.98 -10.41 -1.55
N THR A 28 4.39 -11.53 -2.14
CA THR A 28 5.71 -12.13 -1.96
C THR A 28 6.46 -12.23 -3.28
N GLY A 29 5.87 -11.73 -4.36
CA GLY A 29 6.46 -11.72 -5.69
C GLY A 29 7.62 -10.74 -5.81
N ASP A 30 8.33 -10.94 -6.91
CA ASP A 30 9.49 -10.12 -7.30
C ASP A 30 9.27 -9.50 -8.69
N ALA A 31 8.17 -9.84 -9.37
CA ALA A 31 7.85 -9.32 -10.69
C ALA A 31 7.42 -7.85 -10.68
N ASP A 32 7.64 -7.18 -11.81
CA ASP A 32 7.11 -5.86 -12.11
C ASP A 32 5.60 -5.92 -12.33
N ALA A 33 4.88 -5.18 -11.48
CA ALA A 33 3.47 -4.95 -11.62
C ALA A 33 3.19 -4.19 -12.93
N SER A 34 2.20 -4.66 -13.66
CA SER A 34 1.62 -4.03 -14.84
C SER A 34 0.40 -3.20 -14.46
N VAL A 35 0.12 -2.15 -15.22
CA VAL A 35 -1.09 -1.32 -15.09
C VAL A 35 -2.41 -2.07 -15.39
N ASP A 36 -2.29 -3.26 -15.96
CA ASP A 36 -3.41 -4.17 -16.20
C ASP A 36 -3.58 -5.23 -15.11
N ASP A 37 -2.66 -5.29 -14.14
CA ASP A 37 -2.78 -6.23 -13.03
C ASP A 37 -3.90 -5.81 -12.07
N THR A 38 -4.63 -6.81 -11.58
CA THR A 38 -5.71 -6.66 -10.59
C THR A 38 -5.30 -7.21 -9.21
N SER A 39 -4.06 -7.68 -9.09
CA SER A 39 -3.51 -8.36 -7.92
C SER A 39 -1.98 -8.37 -7.96
N LEU A 40 -1.35 -8.42 -6.80
CA LEU A 40 0.10 -8.61 -6.70
C LEU A 40 0.51 -10.05 -7.05
N GLU A 41 1.76 -10.22 -7.44
CA GLU A 41 2.32 -11.54 -7.67
C GLU A 41 2.43 -12.31 -6.34
N ASN A 42 1.86 -13.50 -6.27
CA ASN A 42 1.77 -14.26 -5.01
C ASN A 42 1.19 -13.40 -3.87
N GLU A 43 0.09 -12.69 -4.14
CA GLU A 43 -0.66 -11.94 -3.13
C GLU A 43 -1.00 -12.85 -1.94
N VAL A 44 -0.64 -12.41 -0.73
CA VAL A 44 -0.86 -13.14 0.52
C VAL A 44 -1.90 -12.47 1.40
N LEU A 45 -2.16 -11.19 1.20
CA LEU A 45 -3.14 -10.43 1.97
C LEU A 45 -3.66 -9.26 1.16
N ARG A 46 -4.97 -9.00 1.25
CA ARG A 46 -5.61 -7.81 0.70
C ARG A 46 -6.67 -7.34 1.69
N LYS A 47 -6.63 -6.06 2.05
CA LYS A 47 -7.56 -5.48 3.03
C LYS A 47 -7.94 -4.07 2.62
N ALA A 48 -9.09 -3.61 3.10
CA ALA A 48 -9.45 -2.20 3.00
C ALA A 48 -8.36 -1.34 3.67
N ALA A 49 -7.93 -0.29 2.98
CA ALA A 49 -6.99 0.67 3.53
C ALA A 49 -7.73 1.69 4.40
N GLU A 50 -7.15 2.06 5.54
CA GLU A 50 -7.59 3.24 6.29
C GLU A 50 -6.95 4.47 5.64
N SER A 51 -7.77 5.34 5.04
CA SER A 51 -7.28 6.54 4.35
C SER A 51 -7.48 7.79 5.21
N GLU A 52 -6.42 8.58 5.36
CA GLU A 52 -6.43 9.87 6.04
C GLU A 52 -5.90 10.95 5.09
N VAL A 53 -6.68 12.00 4.84
CA VAL A 53 -6.21 13.18 4.11
C VAL A 53 -5.26 13.95 5.03
N GLN A 54 -4.03 14.14 4.57
CA GLN A 54 -3.02 14.94 5.22
C GLN A 54 -2.99 16.37 4.63
N GLY A 55 -2.12 17.22 5.17
CA GLY A 55 -1.85 18.54 4.60
C GLY A 55 -1.38 18.46 3.14
N ASP A 56 -1.43 19.58 2.42
CA ASP A 56 -0.86 19.71 1.07
C ASP A 56 -1.42 18.75 0.01
N GLY A 57 -2.65 18.25 0.23
CA GLY A 57 -3.30 17.36 -0.71
C GLY A 57 -2.74 15.94 -0.66
N GLU A 58 -2.05 15.51 0.39
CA GLU A 58 -1.62 14.12 0.49
C GLU A 58 -2.72 13.24 1.11
N VAL A 59 -2.77 11.95 0.74
CA VAL A 59 -3.63 10.94 1.37
C VAL A 59 -2.76 9.80 1.84
N LEU A 60 -2.77 9.57 3.16
CA LEU A 60 -2.10 8.47 3.81
C LEU A 60 -3.02 7.26 3.86
N HIS A 61 -2.62 6.16 3.23
CA HIS A 61 -3.28 4.86 3.28
C HIS A 61 -2.55 3.96 4.26
N THR A 62 -3.26 3.45 5.26
CA THR A 62 -2.71 2.59 6.31
C THR A 62 -3.35 1.21 6.28
N MET A 63 -2.53 0.17 6.41
CA MET A 63 -3.01 -1.21 6.57
C MET A 63 -2.21 -1.92 7.66
N ARG A 64 -2.92 -2.57 8.59
CA ARG A 64 -2.32 -3.44 9.61
C ARG A 64 -2.44 -4.91 9.23
N VAL A 65 -1.29 -5.57 9.21
CA VAL A 65 -1.15 -7.03 9.18
C VAL A 65 -1.06 -7.51 10.62
N LEU A 66 -2.12 -8.17 11.09
CA LEU A 66 -2.25 -8.65 12.45
C LEU A 66 -1.40 -9.90 12.69
N SER A 67 -1.26 -10.29 13.95
CA SER A 67 -0.49 -11.46 14.37
C SER A 67 -0.97 -12.77 13.73
N GLY A 68 -2.25 -12.87 13.37
CA GLY A 68 -2.83 -14.04 12.69
C GLY A 68 -2.70 -14.04 11.16
N GLU A 69 -2.20 -12.98 10.54
CA GLU A 69 -2.26 -12.76 9.09
C GLU A 69 -0.89 -12.94 8.42
N ALA A 70 -0.89 -13.50 7.21
CA ALA A 70 0.28 -13.68 6.33
C ALA A 70 1.51 -14.35 6.99
N ASN A 71 1.31 -15.16 8.04
CA ASN A 71 2.40 -15.81 8.75
C ASN A 71 3.10 -16.89 7.92
N GLY A 72 4.43 -16.97 8.04
CA GLY A 72 5.26 -17.88 7.26
C GLY A 72 5.58 -17.37 5.85
N ALA A 73 5.07 -16.19 5.48
CA ALA A 73 5.42 -15.51 4.25
C ALA A 73 6.56 -14.50 4.46
N THR A 74 7.41 -14.35 3.46
CA THR A 74 8.34 -13.21 3.36
C THR A 74 7.68 -12.15 2.49
N LEU A 75 7.10 -11.13 3.12
CA LEU A 75 6.42 -10.04 2.42
C LEU A 75 7.45 -9.21 1.67
N ARG A 76 7.26 -8.95 0.38
CA ARG A 76 8.26 -8.24 -0.46
C ARG A 76 7.70 -7.04 -1.19
N GLU A 77 6.39 -7.01 -1.33
CA GLU A 77 5.71 -5.97 -2.07
C GLU A 77 4.42 -5.57 -1.38
N ALA A 78 4.02 -4.32 -1.60
CA ALA A 78 2.77 -3.74 -1.18
C ALA A 78 2.21 -2.94 -2.35
N GLY A 79 0.92 -3.00 -2.57
CA GLY A 79 0.27 -2.27 -3.66
C GLY A 79 -1.06 -1.68 -3.23
N LEU A 80 -1.42 -0.58 -3.88
CA LEU A 80 -2.75 0.03 -3.73
C LEU A 80 -3.62 -0.43 -4.88
N ILE A 81 -4.82 -0.88 -4.54
CA ILE A 81 -5.85 -1.29 -5.48
C ILE A 81 -6.96 -0.24 -5.44
N ASP A 82 -7.30 0.27 -6.62
CA ASP A 82 -8.35 1.27 -6.79
C ASP A 82 -9.76 0.64 -6.82
N ASN A 83 -10.78 1.49 -6.84
CA ASN A 83 -12.19 1.10 -6.77
C ASN A 83 -12.72 0.37 -8.03
N GLN A 84 -11.86 0.15 -9.01
CA GLN A 84 -12.09 -0.63 -10.22
C GLN A 84 -11.30 -1.95 -10.19
N ASP A 85 -10.79 -2.34 -9.01
CA ASP A 85 -9.97 -3.54 -8.78
C ASP A 85 -8.66 -3.56 -9.58
N ARG A 86 -8.14 -2.39 -9.98
CA ARG A 86 -6.85 -2.30 -10.68
C ARG A 86 -5.73 -1.92 -9.73
N LEU A 87 -4.56 -2.49 -9.98
CA LEU A 87 -3.34 -2.20 -9.24
C LEU A 87 -2.81 -0.83 -9.70
N SER A 88 -2.96 0.17 -8.84
CA SER A 88 -2.62 1.57 -9.14
C SER A 88 -1.17 1.87 -8.79
N THR A 89 -0.66 1.27 -7.70
CA THR A 89 0.74 1.37 -7.33
C THR A 89 1.26 0.06 -6.76
N THR A 90 2.55 -0.19 -6.94
CA THR A 90 3.26 -1.29 -6.28
C THR A 90 4.61 -0.78 -5.81
N HIS A 91 4.94 -1.14 -4.59
CA HIS A 91 6.19 -0.79 -3.94
C HIS A 91 6.85 -2.06 -3.42
N ARG A 92 8.14 -2.22 -3.70
CA ARG A 92 8.95 -3.33 -3.20
C ARG A 92 9.86 -2.89 -2.08
N TYR A 93 10.01 -3.74 -1.08
CA TYR A 93 10.88 -3.51 0.07
C TYR A 93 11.74 -4.73 0.37
N ALA A 94 12.82 -4.51 1.13
CA ALA A 94 13.65 -5.60 1.62
C ALA A 94 12.77 -6.59 2.40
N GLY A 95 12.70 -7.82 1.91
CA GLY A 95 11.71 -8.81 2.33
C GLY A 95 11.54 -8.88 3.85
N LEU A 96 10.29 -8.76 4.30
CA LEU A 96 9.89 -8.73 5.69
C LEU A 96 9.25 -10.06 6.05
N GLU A 97 9.99 -10.91 6.76
CA GLU A 97 9.45 -12.17 7.26
C GLU A 97 8.31 -11.90 8.23
N LYS A 98 7.12 -12.44 7.98
CA LYS A 98 5.96 -12.32 8.87
C LYS A 98 5.84 -13.57 9.75
N THR A 99 5.76 -13.33 11.06
CA THR A 99 5.61 -14.36 12.10
C THR A 99 4.48 -13.97 13.05
N THR A 100 4.00 -14.93 13.85
CA THR A 100 2.83 -14.74 14.72
C THR A 100 3.08 -13.81 15.90
N ASP A 101 4.34 -13.55 16.25
CA ASP A 101 4.75 -12.70 17.38
C ASP A 101 4.73 -11.19 17.06
N LYS A 102 4.50 -10.82 15.79
CA LYS A 102 4.55 -9.42 15.35
C LYS A 102 3.40 -9.03 14.43
N GLU A 103 3.06 -7.75 14.54
CA GLU A 103 2.14 -7.04 13.67
C GLU A 103 2.93 -6.04 12.83
N ILE A 104 2.48 -5.80 11.61
CA ILE A 104 3.16 -4.90 10.67
C ILE A 104 2.14 -3.85 10.23
N GLU A 105 2.53 -2.59 10.28
CA GLU A 105 1.71 -1.50 9.76
C GLU A 105 2.38 -0.96 8.50
N PHE A 106 1.67 -1.07 7.37
CA PHE A 106 2.04 -0.47 6.11
C PHE A 106 1.40 0.91 6.01
N ARG A 107 2.17 1.90 5.60
CA ARG A 107 1.77 3.29 5.42
C ARG A 107 2.23 3.74 4.04
N VAL A 108 1.30 4.10 3.18
CA VAL A 108 1.56 4.50 1.80
C VAL A 108 0.92 5.86 1.57
N THR A 109 1.72 6.88 1.23
CA THR A 109 1.23 8.24 0.97
C THR A 109 1.01 8.44 -0.53
N SER A 110 -0.11 9.02 -0.92
CA SER A 110 -0.43 9.35 -2.31
C SER A 110 -0.75 10.84 -2.44
N GLN A 111 -0.33 11.53 -3.51
CA GLN A 111 -0.80 12.90 -3.72
C GLN A 111 -2.19 12.86 -4.34
N HIS A 112 -3.10 13.59 -3.70
CA HIS A 112 -4.33 14.08 -4.25
C HIS A 112 -4.04 15.46 -4.85
N ASP A 113 -3.79 15.49 -6.15
CA ASP A 113 -3.78 16.76 -6.86
C ASP A 113 -5.18 17.36 -6.79
N GLN A 114 -5.30 18.43 -6.00
CA GLN A 114 -6.39 19.36 -6.16
C GLN A 114 -6.04 20.15 -7.40
N ALA A 115 -6.33 19.61 -8.58
CA ALA A 115 -6.32 20.38 -9.79
C ALA A 115 -7.20 21.59 -9.53
N GLU A 116 -6.56 22.75 -9.47
CA GLU A 116 -7.20 24.04 -9.24
C GLU A 116 -8.37 24.16 -10.22
N GLU A 117 -9.60 24.04 -9.72
CA GLU A 117 -10.77 24.52 -10.46
C GLU A 117 -10.71 26.04 -10.47
N GLY A 118 -9.87 26.57 -11.37
CA GLY A 118 -9.91 27.96 -11.77
C GLY A 118 -11.18 28.21 -12.58
N VAL A 119 -12.20 28.79 -11.94
CA VAL A 119 -13.21 29.65 -12.58
C VAL A 119 -13.55 30.82 -11.66
#